data_AF-A0AAD5P6B1-F1
#
_entry.id   AF-A0AAD5P6B1-F1
#
_cell.length_a   1.000
_cell.length_b   1.000
_cell.length_c   1.000
_cell.angle_alpha   90.00
_cell.angle_beta   90.00
_cell.angle_gamma   90.00
#
_symmetry.space_group_name_H-M   'P 1'
#
loop_
_entity.id
_entity.type
_entity.pdbx_description
1 polymer ?
#
loop_
_entity_poly.entity_id
_entity_poly.type
_entity_poly.pdbx_seq_one_letter_code
_entity_poly.pdbx_strand_id
1 'polypeptide(L)'
;MTNDMDRTDTEMMETETATATATPQRDQGDSVRELLTLARQLINQGKPSQALQAVVMAMRSKGGEEAVFQSLHRARELYISRLQENTGVDQLAALFAECAIAEAQPLNVEPASCNIGNPSTAADADGTSILAESGRTQIVLDAFSDGSSFICLQCGGLVSNHRKDEHYAYWCCNL
;
A
#
# COMPACT_ATOMS: atom_id res chain seq x y z
N MET A 1 -81.62 34.39 49.55
CA MET A 1 -81.37 34.97 50.88
C MET A 1 -79.93 34.71 51.23
N THR A 2 -79.28 35.79 51.63
CA THR A 2 -77.85 36.08 51.77
C THR A 2 -77.20 35.37 52.95
N ASN A 3 -75.91 35.01 52.81
CA ASN A 3 -74.77 35.30 53.69
C ASN A 3 -73.76 34.13 53.63
N ASP A 4 -72.56 34.29 53.08
CA ASP A 4 -71.41 35.10 53.50
C ASP A 4 -70.42 34.36 54.42
N MET A 5 -69.20 34.28 53.89
CA MET A 5 -67.92 34.41 54.57
C MET A 5 -67.39 33.23 55.41
N ASP A 6 -66.42 32.50 54.84
CA ASP A 6 -65.18 32.28 55.58
C ASP A 6 -63.93 32.38 54.68
N ARG A 7 -63.10 33.34 55.10
CA ARG A 7 -61.65 33.55 54.95
C ARG A 7 -60.89 33.03 53.74
N THR A 8 -60.43 34.03 52.97
CA THR A 8 -59.06 34.15 52.45
C THR A 8 -57.99 33.69 53.44
N ASP A 9 -57.17 32.71 53.03
CA ASP A 9 -55.75 32.71 53.37
C ASP A 9 -54.93 32.74 52.08
N THR A 10 -54.15 33.81 52.02
CA THR A 10 -53.32 34.27 50.91
C THR A 10 -51.89 34.04 51.37
N GLU A 11 -51.32 32.89 51.02
CA GLU A 11 -49.87 32.66 51.04
C GLU A 11 -49.46 32.64 49.55
N MET A 12 -49.02 33.74 48.92
CA MET A 12 -47.79 34.51 49.14
C MET A 12 -46.55 33.61 49.28
N MET A 13 -46.16 32.98 48.17
CA MET A 13 -44.73 32.72 47.92
C MET A 13 -44.36 33.33 46.57
N GLU A 14 -44.14 34.64 46.60
CA GLU A 14 -43.49 35.38 45.53
C GLU A 14 -41.97 35.19 45.60
N THR A 15 -41.41 34.90 44.43
CA THR A 15 -40.10 35.35 43.94
C THR A 15 -38.85 34.96 44.72
N GLU A 16 -38.19 33.91 44.23
CA GLU A 16 -36.76 34.02 43.91
C GLU A 16 -36.54 33.62 42.44
N THR A 17 -36.58 34.65 41.60
CA THR A 17 -35.86 34.72 40.32
C THR A 17 -34.35 34.70 40.59
N ALA A 18 -33.69 33.57 40.31
CA ALA A 18 -32.29 33.40 39.89
C ALA A 18 -32.00 31.90 40.04
N THR A 19 -31.68 31.11 39.03
CA THR A 19 -30.81 31.34 37.88
C THR A 19 -31.27 30.46 36.73
N ALA A 20 -31.32 31.04 35.54
CA ALA A 20 -31.35 30.28 34.30
C ALA A 20 -30.24 29.23 34.31
N THR A 21 -30.59 27.94 34.42
CA THR A 21 -29.73 26.83 34.02
C THR A 21 -29.75 26.73 32.49
N ALA A 22 -29.29 27.80 31.85
CA ALA A 22 -28.82 27.72 30.49
C ALA A 22 -27.45 27.03 30.51
N THR A 23 -27.30 26.03 29.62
CA THR A 23 -26.06 25.38 29.14
C THR A 23 -25.51 24.16 29.88
N PRO A 24 -25.85 22.96 29.38
CA PRO A 24 -24.90 21.85 29.23
C PRO A 24 -24.40 21.70 27.77
N GLN A 25 -25.01 22.39 26.79
CA GLN A 25 -24.67 22.21 25.37
C GLN A 25 -23.37 22.90 24.94
N ARG A 26 -22.93 23.96 25.63
CA ARG A 26 -21.72 24.71 25.25
C ARG A 26 -20.45 23.90 25.55
N ASP A 27 -20.42 23.29 26.73
CA ASP A 27 -19.31 22.49 27.24
C ASP A 27 -19.07 21.20 26.42
N GLN A 28 -20.15 20.53 25.98
CA GLN A 28 -20.04 19.38 25.07
C GLN A 28 -19.45 19.75 23.70
N GLY A 29 -19.79 20.92 23.17
CA GLY A 29 -19.26 21.39 21.89
C GLY A 29 -17.76 21.66 21.93
N ASP A 30 -17.27 22.20 23.05
CA ASP A 30 -15.86 22.49 23.27
C ASP A 30 -15.06 21.19 23.50
N SER A 31 -15.59 20.26 24.31
CA SER A 31 -14.99 18.92 24.50
C SER A 31 -14.89 18.11 23.20
N VAL A 32 -15.92 18.16 22.34
CA VAL A 32 -15.89 17.53 21.00
C VAL A 32 -14.80 18.15 20.14
N ARG A 33 -14.65 19.48 20.18
CA ARG A 33 -13.64 20.19 19.40
C ARG A 33 -12.22 19.85 19.86
N GLU A 34 -12.00 19.72 21.16
CA GLU A 34 -10.72 19.28 21.74
C GLU A 34 -10.37 17.85 21.32
N LEU A 35 -11.33 16.92 21.43
CA LEU A 35 -11.14 15.52 21.02
C LEU A 35 -10.83 15.39 19.51
N LEU A 36 -11.47 16.18 18.66
CA LEU A 36 -11.17 16.21 17.22
C LEU A 36 -9.81 16.83 16.91
N THR A 37 -9.37 17.82 17.71
CA THR A 37 -8.04 18.42 17.57
C THR A 37 -6.95 17.42 17.98
N LEU A 38 -7.17 16.72 19.09
CA LEU A 38 -6.32 15.62 19.55
C LEU A 38 -6.23 14.50 18.49
N ALA A 39 -7.37 14.09 17.91
CA ALA A 39 -7.40 13.07 16.87
C ALA A 39 -6.51 13.45 15.67
N ARG A 40 -6.56 14.70 15.20
CA ARG A 40 -5.69 15.20 14.12
C ARG A 40 -4.22 15.15 14.51
N GLN A 41 -3.89 15.55 15.74
CA GLN A 41 -2.52 15.47 16.24
C GLN A 41 -2.02 14.02 16.31
N LEU A 42 -2.88 13.07 16.69
CA LEU A 42 -2.55 11.65 16.75
C LEU A 42 -2.34 11.03 15.36
N ILE A 43 -3.09 11.48 14.35
CA ILE A 43 -2.84 11.09 12.95
C ILE A 43 -1.45 11.56 12.51
N ASN A 44 -1.10 12.82 12.78
CA ASN A 44 0.21 13.38 12.44
C ASN A 44 1.37 12.67 13.18
N GLN A 45 1.09 12.06 14.33
CA GLN A 45 2.04 11.25 15.10
C GLN A 45 2.09 9.78 14.67
N GLY A 46 1.34 9.38 13.64
CA GLY A 46 1.30 7.98 13.17
C GLY A 46 0.56 7.03 14.12
N LYS A 47 -0.36 7.54 14.97
CA LYS A 47 -1.17 6.75 15.92
C LYS A 47 -2.64 6.71 15.49
N PRO A 48 -2.99 6.04 14.38
CA PRO A 48 -4.35 6.08 13.82
C PRO A 48 -5.38 5.43 14.74
N SER A 49 -5.04 4.35 15.47
CA SER A 49 -5.98 3.67 16.37
C SER A 49 -6.43 4.56 17.54
N GLN A 50 -5.50 5.34 18.11
CA GLN A 50 -5.82 6.29 19.18
C GLN A 50 -6.60 7.49 18.64
N ALA A 51 -6.27 7.95 17.43
CA ALA A 51 -7.04 8.99 16.75
C ALA A 51 -8.49 8.56 16.51
N LEU A 52 -8.71 7.33 16.06
CA LEU A 52 -10.04 6.78 15.87
C LEU A 52 -10.81 6.70 17.19
N GLN A 53 -10.16 6.28 18.28
CA GLN A 53 -10.78 6.26 19.60
C GLN A 53 -11.24 7.67 20.04
N ALA A 54 -10.41 8.70 19.82
CA ALA A 54 -10.77 10.08 20.11
C ALA A 54 -11.97 10.57 19.29
N VAL A 55 -12.04 10.21 18.00
CA VAL A 55 -13.20 10.50 17.14
C VAL A 55 -14.45 9.79 17.66
N VAL A 56 -14.37 8.50 17.99
CA VAL A 56 -15.50 7.73 18.52
C VAL A 56 -16.01 8.33 19.84
N MET A 57 -15.12 8.73 20.75
CA MET A 57 -15.49 9.41 21.98
C MET A 57 -16.21 10.73 21.72
N ALA A 58 -15.74 11.53 20.75
CA ALA A 58 -16.37 12.79 20.35
C ALA A 58 -17.75 12.59 19.70
N MET A 59 -17.93 11.50 18.97
CA MET A 59 -19.21 11.18 18.35
C MET A 59 -20.22 10.64 19.36
N ARG A 60 -19.76 9.80 20.28
CA ARG A 60 -20.55 9.26 21.39
C ARG A 60 -21.10 10.37 22.29
N SER A 61 -20.31 11.42 22.58
CA SER A 61 -20.76 12.53 23.44
C SER A 61 -21.87 13.38 22.82
N LYS A 62 -21.98 13.41 21.48
CA LYS A 62 -22.99 14.20 20.76
C LYS A 62 -24.25 13.41 20.41
N GLY A 63 -24.12 12.12 20.08
CA GLY A 63 -25.23 11.32 19.51
C GLY A 63 -25.32 9.88 20.00
N GLY A 64 -24.56 9.51 21.04
CA GLY A 64 -24.53 8.15 21.58
C GLY A 64 -23.90 7.12 20.64
N GLU A 65 -24.05 5.83 20.99
CA GLU A 65 -23.52 4.71 20.19
C GLU A 65 -24.12 4.64 18.79
N GLU A 66 -25.40 4.95 18.66
CA GLU A 66 -26.11 4.82 17.40
C GLU A 66 -25.53 5.76 16.33
N ALA A 67 -25.21 7.00 16.72
CA ALA A 67 -24.54 7.95 15.82
C ALA A 67 -23.13 7.50 15.42
N VAL A 68 -22.40 6.84 16.33
CA VAL A 68 -21.10 6.23 16.04
C VAL A 68 -21.27 5.12 15.00
N PHE A 69 -22.18 4.19 15.24
CA PHE A 69 -22.41 3.05 14.36
C PHE A 69 -22.83 3.49 12.96
N GLN A 70 -23.84 4.36 12.84
CA GLN A 70 -24.31 4.85 11.54
C GLN A 70 -23.21 5.58 10.77
N SER A 71 -22.40 6.39 11.44
CA SER A 71 -21.34 7.15 10.78
C SER A 71 -20.17 6.27 10.36
N LEU A 72 -19.76 5.30 11.19
CA LEU A 72 -18.72 4.33 10.83
C LEU A 72 -19.19 3.42 9.69
N HIS A 73 -20.44 2.98 9.73
CA HIS A 73 -21.03 2.18 8.66
C HIS A 73 -21.03 2.97 7.35
N ARG A 74 -21.50 4.22 7.36
CA ARG A 74 -21.45 5.10 6.18
C ARG A 74 -20.01 5.33 5.68
N ALA A 75 -19.06 5.57 6.57
CA ALA A 75 -17.65 5.75 6.20
C ALA A 75 -17.08 4.48 5.54
N ARG A 76 -17.46 3.30 6.03
CA ARG A 76 -17.08 2.01 5.46
C ARG A 76 -17.63 1.84 4.05
N GLU A 77 -18.92 2.13 3.84
CA GLU A 77 -19.53 2.02 2.51
C GLU A 77 -18.88 2.98 1.50
N LEU A 78 -18.55 4.21 1.91
CA LEU A 78 -17.81 5.15 1.07
C LEU A 78 -16.40 4.65 0.74
N TYR A 79 -15.72 4.02 1.70
CA TYR A 79 -14.41 3.41 1.47
C TYR A 79 -14.50 2.27 0.45
N ILE A 80 -15.50 1.39 0.57
CA ILE A 80 -15.72 0.28 -0.36
C ILE A 80 -16.06 0.81 -1.75
N SER A 81 -16.94 1.79 -1.87
CA SER A 81 -17.28 2.43 -3.15
C SER A 81 -16.04 3.02 -3.82
N ARG A 82 -15.20 3.74 -3.07
CA ARG A 82 -13.93 4.27 -3.61
C ARG A 82 -12.96 3.18 -4.02
N LEU A 83 -12.87 2.09 -3.27
CA LEU A 83 -12.01 0.97 -3.66
C LEU A 83 -12.52 0.34 -4.96
N GLN A 84 -13.83 0.20 -5.11
CA GLN A 84 -14.47 -0.31 -6.33
C GLN A 84 -14.29 0.62 -7.53
N GLU A 85 -14.32 1.94 -7.35
CA GLU A 85 -14.02 2.91 -8.41
C GLU A 85 -12.59 2.74 -8.96
N ASN A 86 -11.63 2.35 -8.13
CA ASN A 86 -10.25 2.09 -8.56
C ASN A 86 -10.09 0.76 -9.30
N THR A 87 -11.09 -0.14 -9.28
CA THR A 87 -11.03 -1.43 -10.00
C THR A 87 -10.79 -1.25 -11.50
N GLY A 88 -11.33 -0.19 -12.10
CA GLY A 88 -11.09 0.11 -13.52
C GLY A 88 -9.63 0.49 -13.81
N VAL A 89 -9.01 1.24 -12.89
CA VAL A 89 -7.58 1.61 -12.98
C VAL A 89 -6.69 0.39 -12.75
N ASP A 90 -7.06 -0.48 -11.79
CA ASP A 90 -6.34 -1.73 -11.52
C ASP A 90 -6.42 -2.69 -12.72
N GLN A 91 -7.58 -2.78 -13.39
CA GLN A 91 -7.73 -3.57 -14.62
C GLN A 91 -6.86 -3.02 -15.77
N LEU A 92 -6.81 -1.69 -15.93
CA LEU A 92 -5.91 -1.08 -16.91
C LEU A 92 -4.44 -1.35 -16.58
N ALA A 93 -4.04 -1.24 -15.31
CA ALA A 93 -2.69 -1.55 -14.86
C ALA A 93 -2.33 -3.03 -15.15
N ALA A 94 -3.27 -3.95 -14.96
CA ALA A 94 -3.09 -5.36 -15.32
C ALA A 94 -2.88 -5.54 -16.82
N LEU A 95 -3.69 -4.89 -17.66
CA LEU A 95 -3.53 -4.92 -19.13
C LEU A 95 -2.17 -4.32 -19.56
N PHE A 96 -1.73 -3.22 -18.94
CA PHE A 96 -0.41 -2.65 -19.21
C PHE A 96 0.73 -3.60 -18.80
N ALA A 97 0.58 -4.31 -17.69
CA ALA A 97 1.55 -5.32 -17.28
C ALA A 97 1.58 -6.49 -18.28
N GLU A 98 0.44 -6.94 -18.78
CA GLU A 98 0.36 -7.96 -19.83
C GLU A 98 1.00 -7.50 -21.14
N CYS A 99 0.75 -6.26 -21.58
CA CYS A 99 1.41 -5.68 -22.75
C CYS A 99 2.92 -5.58 -22.56
N ALA A 100 3.40 -5.13 -21.40
CA ALA A 100 4.83 -5.06 -21.10
C ALA A 100 5.50 -6.44 -21.13
N ILE A 101 4.82 -7.49 -20.66
CA ILE A 101 5.30 -8.87 -20.73
C ILE A 101 5.33 -9.36 -22.19
N ALA A 102 4.30 -9.05 -22.99
CA ALA A 102 4.21 -9.43 -24.40
C ALA A 102 5.24 -8.71 -25.28
N GLU A 103 5.55 -7.44 -24.99
CA GLU A 103 6.59 -6.66 -25.68
C GLU A 103 8.01 -7.12 -25.29
N ALA A 104 8.20 -7.61 -24.07
CA ALA A 104 9.44 -8.26 -23.64
C ALA A 104 9.56 -9.71 -24.15
N GLN A 105 8.47 -10.27 -24.68
CA GLN A 105 8.47 -11.59 -25.31
C GLN A 105 9.09 -11.44 -26.70
N PRO A 106 10.19 -12.15 -27.01
CA PRO A 106 10.83 -12.02 -28.32
C PRO A 106 9.83 -12.46 -29.40
N LEU A 107 9.38 -11.49 -30.19
CA LEU A 107 8.60 -11.69 -31.42
C LEU A 107 9.37 -12.65 -32.31
N ASN A 108 8.89 -13.89 -32.42
CA ASN A 108 9.39 -14.93 -33.30
C ASN A 108 10.87 -15.30 -33.04
N VAL A 109 11.09 -16.50 -32.51
CA VAL A 109 12.37 -17.20 -32.66
C VAL A 109 12.49 -17.60 -34.14
N GLU A 110 12.78 -16.65 -35.01
CA GLU A 110 13.66 -16.94 -36.14
C GLU A 110 15.05 -17.02 -35.51
N PRO A 111 15.77 -18.16 -35.58
CA PRO A 111 17.07 -18.29 -34.93
C PRO A 111 17.94 -17.16 -35.42
N ALA A 112 18.30 -16.27 -34.49
CA ALA A 112 19.15 -15.12 -34.76
C ALA A 112 20.39 -15.62 -35.50
N SER A 113 20.47 -15.30 -36.79
CA SER A 113 21.67 -15.55 -37.56
C SER A 113 22.77 -14.69 -36.93
N CYS A 114 23.67 -15.36 -36.22
CA CYS A 114 24.83 -14.73 -35.62
C CYS A 114 25.77 -14.32 -36.75
N ASN A 115 25.52 -13.17 -37.37
CA ASN A 115 26.49 -12.52 -38.25
C ASN A 115 27.47 -11.75 -37.37
N ILE A 116 28.41 -12.46 -36.77
CA ILE A 116 29.67 -11.88 -36.32
C ILE A 116 30.72 -12.44 -37.26
N GLY A 117 31.17 -11.57 -38.16
CA GLY A 117 32.22 -11.88 -39.11
C GLY A 117 33.45 -12.41 -38.38
N ASN A 118 33.86 -13.61 -38.79
CA ASN A 118 35.16 -14.19 -38.51
C ASN A 118 36.26 -13.19 -38.96
N PRO A 119 37.36 -13.09 -38.22
CA PRO A 119 38.50 -13.87 -38.69
C PRO A 119 39.21 -14.62 -37.55
N SER A 120 39.23 -15.94 -37.70
CA SER A 120 40.37 -16.84 -37.54
C SER A 120 41.54 -16.26 -36.75
N THR A 121 41.66 -16.66 -35.49
CA THR A 121 42.96 -16.94 -34.87
C THR A 121 42.80 -17.95 -33.74
N ALA A 122 43.87 -18.70 -33.54
CA ALA A 122 44.00 -19.93 -32.77
C ALA A 122 43.42 -19.90 -31.35
N ALA A 123 43.12 -21.11 -30.88
CA ALA A 123 42.84 -21.47 -29.50
C ALA A 123 43.68 -20.66 -28.50
N ASP A 124 43.02 -19.76 -27.77
CA ASP A 124 43.49 -19.25 -26.51
C ASP A 124 42.35 -19.43 -25.51
N ALA A 125 42.51 -20.42 -24.64
CA ALA A 125 41.46 -20.90 -23.74
C ALA A 125 41.13 -19.93 -22.58
N ASP A 126 41.73 -18.74 -22.58
CA ASP A 126 41.74 -17.85 -21.40
C ASP A 126 41.12 -16.45 -21.66
N GLY A 127 40.53 -16.19 -22.83
CA GLY A 127 40.25 -14.81 -23.25
C GLY A 127 38.82 -14.40 -23.62
N THR A 128 37.86 -15.32 -23.73
CA THR A 128 36.54 -14.97 -24.33
C THR A 128 35.52 -14.37 -23.35
N SER A 129 35.83 -14.35 -22.05
CA SER A 129 34.96 -13.74 -21.05
C SER A 129 35.30 -12.27 -20.84
N ILE A 130 34.30 -11.39 -20.89
CA ILE A 130 34.43 -9.96 -20.52
C ILE A 130 35.04 -9.79 -19.12
N LEU A 131 34.79 -10.75 -18.22
CA LEU A 131 35.39 -10.76 -16.90
C LEU A 131 36.89 -11.06 -16.96
N ALA A 132 37.33 -11.93 -17.87
CA ALA A 132 38.74 -12.17 -18.12
C ALA A 132 39.43 -10.97 -18.78
N GLU A 133 38.77 -10.34 -19.77
CA GLU A 133 39.27 -9.12 -20.43
C GLU A 133 39.46 -7.96 -19.45
N SER A 134 38.54 -7.79 -18.50
CA SER A 134 38.64 -6.78 -17.43
C SER A 134 39.57 -7.17 -16.27
N GLY A 135 40.35 -8.25 -16.40
CA GLY A 135 41.30 -8.72 -15.38
C GLY A 135 40.64 -9.32 -14.13
N ARG A 136 39.34 -9.62 -14.18
CA ARG A 136 38.54 -10.21 -13.10
C ARG A 136 38.30 -11.71 -13.33
N THR A 137 39.28 -12.41 -13.89
CA THR A 137 39.25 -13.85 -14.16
C THR A 137 38.96 -14.67 -12.89
N GLN A 138 39.36 -14.19 -11.71
CA GLN A 138 39.11 -14.88 -10.44
C GLN A 138 37.62 -15.15 -10.19
N ILE A 139 36.73 -14.25 -10.62
CA ILE A 139 35.28 -14.44 -10.46
C ILE A 139 34.79 -15.63 -11.29
N VAL A 140 35.37 -15.83 -12.48
CA VAL A 140 35.07 -16.97 -13.35
C VAL A 140 35.57 -18.27 -12.73
N LEU A 141 36.78 -18.27 -12.16
CA LEU A 141 37.33 -19.46 -11.49
C LEU A 141 36.54 -19.82 -10.24
N ASP A 142 36.15 -18.85 -9.42
CA ASP A 142 35.39 -19.09 -8.19
C ASP A 142 34.02 -19.71 -8.51
N ALA A 143 33.30 -19.13 -9.50
CA ALA A 143 32.00 -19.64 -9.97
C ALA A 143 32.07 -20.98 -10.70
N PHE A 144 33.24 -21.38 -11.18
CA PHE A 144 33.48 -22.72 -11.71
C PHE A 144 33.83 -23.71 -10.59
N SER A 145 34.66 -23.28 -9.63
CA SER A 145 35.13 -24.10 -8.50
C SER A 145 34.02 -24.42 -7.50
N ASP A 146 33.06 -23.50 -7.32
CA ASP A 146 31.88 -23.71 -6.49
C ASP A 146 30.80 -24.59 -7.17
N GLY A 147 30.98 -24.91 -8.44
CA GLY A 147 30.04 -25.71 -9.23
C GLY A 147 28.70 -25.00 -9.49
N SER A 148 28.62 -23.69 -9.34
CA SER A 148 27.42 -22.90 -9.66
C SER A 148 27.29 -22.62 -11.15
N SER A 149 28.42 -22.64 -11.88
CA SER A 149 28.51 -22.35 -13.32
C SER A 149 29.41 -23.34 -14.06
N PHE A 150 29.20 -23.49 -15.37
CA PHE A 150 30.06 -24.25 -16.27
C PHE A 150 30.45 -23.40 -17.48
N ILE A 151 31.59 -23.73 -18.09
CA ILE A 151 32.01 -23.17 -19.36
C ILE A 151 31.48 -24.08 -20.47
N CYS A 152 30.62 -23.55 -21.33
CA CYS A 152 30.12 -24.28 -22.48
C CYS A 152 31.22 -24.41 -23.54
N LEU A 153 31.58 -25.64 -23.90
CA LEU A 153 32.63 -25.92 -24.88
C LEU A 153 32.22 -25.61 -26.33
N GLN A 154 30.93 -25.41 -26.61
CA GLN A 154 30.43 -25.10 -27.95
C GLN A 154 30.53 -23.59 -28.26
N CYS A 155 30.12 -22.73 -27.33
CA CYS A 155 30.14 -21.28 -27.52
C CYS A 155 31.20 -20.53 -26.69
N GLY A 156 31.91 -21.22 -25.79
CA GLY A 156 32.88 -20.61 -24.87
C GLY A 156 32.27 -19.76 -23.74
N GLY A 157 30.94 -19.75 -23.61
CA GLY A 157 30.24 -18.94 -22.60
C GLY A 157 30.24 -19.55 -21.20
N LEU A 158 30.31 -18.71 -20.16
CA LEU A 158 30.10 -19.12 -18.77
C LEU A 158 28.60 -19.06 -18.44
N VAL A 159 28.01 -20.18 -18.06
CA VAL A 159 26.57 -20.33 -17.84
C VAL A 159 26.32 -20.99 -16.49
N SER A 160 25.30 -20.55 -15.76
CA SER A 160 24.91 -21.23 -14.52
C SER A 160 24.53 -22.70 -14.78
N ASN A 161 24.97 -23.60 -13.92
CA ASN A 161 24.63 -25.03 -14.01
C ASN A 161 23.14 -25.29 -13.95
N HIS A 162 22.36 -24.44 -13.26
CA HIS A 162 20.92 -24.60 -13.19
C HIS A 162 20.22 -24.39 -14.53
N ARG A 163 20.85 -23.66 -15.47
CA ARG A 163 20.29 -23.35 -16.78
C ARG A 163 21.04 -24.02 -17.94
N LYS A 164 21.75 -25.11 -17.63
CA LYS A 164 22.61 -25.82 -18.58
C LYS A 164 21.80 -26.40 -19.73
N ASP A 165 20.67 -27.02 -19.42
CA ASP A 165 19.84 -27.66 -20.44
C ASP A 165 19.16 -26.62 -21.33
N GLU A 166 18.67 -25.52 -20.76
CA GLU A 166 18.10 -24.39 -21.50
C GLU A 166 19.14 -23.71 -22.38
N HIS A 167 20.38 -23.61 -21.89
CA HIS A 167 21.47 -23.10 -22.70
C HIS A 167 21.68 -23.97 -23.93
N TYR A 168 21.86 -25.29 -23.78
CA TYR A 168 22.02 -26.17 -24.95
C TYR A 168 20.81 -26.17 -25.88
N ALA A 169 19.60 -26.05 -25.34
CA ALA A 169 18.37 -26.11 -26.12
C ALA A 169 18.06 -24.83 -26.90
N TYR A 170 18.38 -23.64 -26.35
CA TYR A 170 17.85 -22.38 -26.88
C TYR A 170 18.87 -21.26 -27.05
N TRP A 171 20.00 -21.28 -26.33
CA TRP A 171 20.92 -20.12 -26.28
C TRP A 171 22.32 -20.44 -26.78
N CYS A 172 22.69 -21.72 -26.83
CA CYS A 172 23.99 -22.16 -27.32
C CYS A 172 24.00 -22.03 -28.84
N CYS A 173 24.52 -20.91 -29.33
CA CYS A 173 24.82 -20.76 -30.73
C CYS A 173 26.01 -21.69 -31.05
N ASN A 174 25.74 -22.81 -31.71
CA ASN A 174 26.79 -23.61 -32.33
C ASN A 174 27.44 -22.74 -33.41
N LEU A 175 28.70 -22.35 -33.17
CA LEU A 175 29.60 -21.86 -34.21
C LEU A 175 30.05 -23.03 -35.09
#